data_AF-A0A6N4AGY0-F1
#
_entry.id   AF-A0A6N4AGY0-F1
#
_cell.length_a   1.000
_cell.length_b   1.000
_cell.length_c   1.000
_cell.angle_alpha   90.00
_cell.angle_beta   90.00
_cell.angle_gamma   90.00
#
_symmetry.space_group_name_H-M   'P 1'
#
loop_
_entity.id
_entity.type
_entity.pdbx_description
1 polymer ?
#
loop_
_entity_poly.entity_id
_entity_poly.type
_entity_poly.pdbx_seq_one_letter_code
_entity_poly.pdbx_strand_id
1 'polypeptide(L)'
;MGLVISLTACNKKEDTKVVTEPEMEQPEMTAPAKECYEYTNGKDTIHLSMATTNGNNVAGDLKYAWFEKDSNTGMFSGMFKGDTLYADYTFQSEGMTSIREIVLIRKGDNLLQGYGDITEKGNKQLFKDRKSIKFDEKMVLKKVACK
;
A
#
# COMPACT_ATOMS: atom_id res chain seq x y z
N MET A 1 19.28 -81.11 -7.51
CA MET A 1 18.33 -81.04 -6.38
C MET A 1 18.08 -79.56 -6.11
N GLY A 2 16.97 -79.04 -6.61
CA GLY A 2 16.67 -77.61 -6.60
C GLY A 2 15.96 -77.17 -5.31
N LEU A 3 16.09 -75.88 -4.99
CA LEU A 3 15.29 -75.18 -4.00
C LEU A 3 14.69 -73.95 -4.68
N VAL A 4 13.37 -73.94 -4.86
CA VAL A 4 12.61 -72.78 -5.35
C VAL A 4 11.46 -72.57 -4.37
N ILE A 5 11.48 -71.44 -3.66
CA ILE A 5 10.43 -71.03 -2.73
C ILE A 5 9.70 -69.85 -3.39
N SER A 6 8.44 -70.06 -3.77
CA SER A 6 7.54 -69.01 -4.26
C SER A 6 6.83 -68.33 -3.10
N LEU A 7 6.89 -66.99 -3.05
CA LEU A 7 6.07 -66.15 -2.19
C LEU A 7 4.83 -65.71 -2.98
N THR A 8 3.66 -66.21 -2.60
CA THR A 8 2.36 -65.76 -3.13
C THR A 8 1.75 -64.75 -2.16
N ALA A 9 1.63 -63.49 -2.58
CA ALA A 9 0.96 -62.43 -1.85
C ALA A 9 -0.57 -62.57 -2.02
N CYS A 10 -1.31 -62.63 -0.90
CA CYS A 10 -2.77 -62.57 -0.87
C CYS A 10 -3.22 -61.13 -0.55
N ASN A 11 -3.91 -60.50 -1.49
CA ASN A 11 -4.65 -59.25 -1.29
C ASN A 11 -5.92 -59.52 -0.48
N LYS A 12 -6.00 -58.99 0.75
CA LYS A 12 -7.26 -58.81 1.48
C LYS A 12 -7.68 -57.35 1.34
N LYS A 13 -8.88 -57.15 0.79
CA LYS A 13 -9.59 -55.87 0.78
C LYS A 13 -10.09 -55.61 2.21
N GLU A 14 -9.65 -54.51 2.78
CA GLU A 14 -10.27 -53.92 3.97
C GLU A 14 -10.83 -52.55 3.57
N ASP A 15 -12.15 -52.44 3.66
CA ASP A 15 -12.90 -51.18 3.59
C ASP A 15 -12.45 -50.28 4.74
N THR A 16 -11.51 -49.37 4.46
CA THR A 16 -11.15 -48.28 5.37
C THR A 16 -11.84 -47.02 4.90
N LYS A 17 -12.81 -46.58 5.70
CA LYS A 17 -13.49 -45.29 5.59
C LYS A 17 -12.46 -44.19 5.33
N VAL A 18 -12.63 -43.51 4.20
CA VAL A 18 -11.99 -42.23 3.92
C VAL A 18 -12.42 -41.27 5.02
N VAL A 19 -11.55 -41.05 5.99
CA VAL A 19 -11.63 -39.89 6.88
C VAL A 19 -11.28 -38.73 5.97
N THR A 20 -12.30 -38.01 5.50
CA THR A 20 -12.14 -36.68 4.93
C THR A 20 -11.48 -35.84 6.02
N GLU A 21 -10.19 -35.56 5.83
CA GLU A 21 -9.48 -34.55 6.61
C GLU A 21 -10.27 -33.24 6.49
N PRO A 22 -10.54 -32.53 7.59
CA PRO A 22 -11.16 -31.22 7.49
C PRO A 22 -10.23 -30.35 6.65
N GLU A 23 -10.78 -29.83 5.56
CA GLU A 23 -10.19 -28.75 4.78
C GLU A 23 -9.78 -27.66 5.77
N MET A 24 -8.48 -27.53 6.01
CA MET A 24 -7.93 -26.38 6.72
C MET A 24 -8.28 -25.17 5.85
N GLU A 25 -9.29 -24.42 6.27
CA GLU A 25 -9.58 -23.09 5.75
C GLU A 25 -8.30 -22.26 5.85
N GLN A 26 -7.57 -22.20 4.73
CA GLN A 26 -6.47 -21.27 4.56
C GLN A 26 -7.10 -19.89 4.70
N PRO A 27 -6.62 -19.02 5.60
CA PRO A 27 -7.20 -17.69 5.74
C PRO A 27 -7.15 -17.03 4.37
N GLU A 28 -8.32 -16.70 3.83
CA GLU A 28 -8.42 -15.93 2.60
C GLU A 28 -7.61 -14.64 2.82
N MET A 29 -6.43 -14.55 2.21
CA MET A 29 -5.72 -13.28 2.11
C MET A 29 -6.55 -12.41 1.17
N THR A 30 -7.57 -11.74 1.70
CA THR A 30 -8.22 -10.65 1.01
C THR A 30 -7.14 -9.64 0.68
N ALA A 31 -6.88 -9.44 -0.62
CA ALA A 31 -5.98 -8.40 -1.06
C ALA A 31 -6.37 -7.07 -0.40
N PRO A 32 -5.41 -6.28 0.07
CA PRO A 32 -5.70 -5.02 0.75
C PRO A 32 -6.57 -4.14 -0.15
N ALA A 33 -7.70 -3.66 0.39
CA ALA A 33 -8.65 -2.85 -0.36
C ALA A 33 -7.95 -1.58 -0.89
N LYS A 34 -8.00 -1.39 -2.21
CA LYS A 34 -7.42 -0.22 -2.87
C LYS A 34 -8.36 0.98 -2.68
N GLU A 35 -7.82 2.10 -2.24
CA GLU A 35 -8.50 3.37 -2.09
C GLU A 35 -7.90 4.39 -3.06
N CYS A 36 -8.74 5.22 -3.69
CA CYS A 36 -8.30 6.26 -4.61
C CYS A 36 -8.88 7.61 -4.20
N TYR A 37 -8.07 8.65 -4.37
CA TYR A 37 -8.39 10.01 -3.97
C TYR A 37 -7.96 11.00 -5.06
N GLU A 38 -8.71 12.08 -5.16
CA GLU A 38 -8.50 13.12 -6.17
C GLU A 38 -8.71 14.52 -5.58
N TYR A 39 -7.85 15.44 -5.98
CA TYR A 39 -8.05 16.88 -5.80
C TYR A 39 -7.99 17.54 -7.16
N THR A 40 -8.86 18.51 -7.40
CA THR A 40 -8.89 19.33 -8.61
C THR A 40 -9.13 20.80 -8.24
N ASN A 41 -8.33 21.70 -8.80
CA ASN A 41 -8.53 23.14 -8.72
C ASN A 41 -8.13 23.79 -10.04
N GLY A 42 -9.12 24.20 -10.83
CA GLY A 42 -8.88 24.64 -12.19
C GLY A 42 -8.26 23.51 -13.03
N LYS A 43 -7.01 23.70 -13.44
CA LYS A 43 -6.25 22.70 -14.23
C LYS A 43 -5.27 21.88 -13.41
N ASP A 44 -5.12 22.21 -12.13
CA ASP A 44 -4.23 21.48 -11.22
C ASP A 44 -4.96 20.25 -10.69
N THR A 45 -4.31 19.08 -10.77
CA THR A 45 -4.85 17.84 -10.21
C THR A 45 -3.84 17.10 -9.34
N ILE A 46 -4.36 16.39 -8.34
CA ILE A 46 -3.61 15.42 -7.56
C ILE A 46 -4.39 14.11 -7.62
N HIS A 47 -3.71 13.02 -7.97
CA HIS A 47 -4.27 11.67 -7.88
C HIS A 47 -3.43 10.84 -6.93
N LEU A 48 -4.10 10.16 -6.01
CA LEU A 48 -3.50 9.30 -5.01
C LEU A 48 -4.22 7.96 -5.05
N SER A 49 -3.48 6.87 -5.20
CA SER A 49 -4.01 5.53 -5.01
C SER A 49 -3.20 4.81 -3.95
N MET A 50 -3.86 4.08 -3.07
CA MET A 50 -3.19 3.43 -1.95
C MET A 50 -3.86 2.13 -1.55
N ALA A 51 -3.08 1.21 -1.01
CA ALA A 51 -3.56 0.00 -0.39
C ALA A 51 -2.96 -0.12 1.01
N THR A 52 -3.80 -0.43 2.00
CA THR A 52 -3.36 -0.62 3.39
C THR A 52 -3.22 -2.11 3.66
N THR A 53 -2.02 -2.57 4.00
CA THR A 53 -1.74 -3.96 4.36
C THR A 53 -1.84 -4.17 5.87
N ASN A 54 -1.71 -5.42 6.30
CA ASN A 54 -1.67 -5.78 7.73
C ASN A 54 -0.61 -4.94 8.47
N GLY A 55 -0.97 -4.44 9.66
CA GLY A 55 -0.09 -3.62 10.48
C GLY A 55 -0.03 -2.14 10.09
N ASN A 56 -1.08 -1.60 9.45
CA ASN A 56 -1.24 -0.17 9.10
C ASN A 56 -0.22 0.37 8.09
N ASN A 57 0.55 -0.50 7.44
CA ASN A 57 1.45 -0.10 6.36
C ASN A 57 0.63 0.25 5.12
N VAL A 58 1.08 1.27 4.40
CA VAL A 58 0.43 1.77 3.20
C VAL A 58 1.45 1.90 2.10
N ALA A 59 1.08 1.50 0.90
CA ALA A 59 1.84 1.80 -0.30
C ALA A 59 0.90 2.17 -1.45
N GLY A 60 1.43 2.93 -2.41
CA GLY A 60 0.70 3.22 -3.64
C GLY A 60 1.35 4.31 -4.46
N ASP A 61 0.55 4.91 -5.34
CA ASP A 61 1.00 5.89 -6.33
C ASP A 61 0.47 7.28 -6.00
N LEU A 62 1.29 8.28 -6.25
CA LEU A 62 0.93 9.68 -6.10
C LEU A 62 1.39 10.46 -7.33
N LYS A 63 0.47 11.25 -7.89
CA LYS A 63 0.71 12.12 -9.03
C LYS A 63 0.25 13.52 -8.68
N TYR A 64 1.17 14.47 -8.85
CA TYR A 64 0.85 15.89 -8.87
C TYR A 64 0.96 16.39 -10.32
N ALA A 65 -0.14 16.87 -10.89
CA ALA A 65 -0.21 17.46 -12.21
C ALA A 65 -0.58 18.94 -12.08
N TRP A 66 0.45 19.77 -11.97
CA TRP A 66 0.32 21.23 -11.94
C TRP A 66 0.32 21.75 -13.38
N PHE A 67 -0.60 22.65 -13.74
CA PHE A 67 -0.71 23.10 -15.13
C PHE A 67 0.48 23.94 -15.59
N GLU A 68 1.03 24.78 -14.71
CA GLU A 68 2.12 25.72 -15.01
C GLU A 68 3.47 25.29 -14.44
N LYS A 69 3.57 24.07 -13.90
CA LYS A 69 4.81 23.51 -13.34
C LYS A 69 5.00 22.08 -13.81
N ASP A 70 6.19 21.54 -13.58
CA ASP A 70 6.45 20.14 -13.90
C ASP A 70 5.55 19.22 -13.08
N SER A 71 4.83 18.34 -13.79
CA SER A 71 4.12 17.25 -13.15
C SER A 71 5.13 16.26 -12.59
N ASN A 72 4.88 15.72 -11.40
CA ASN A 72 5.66 14.60 -10.88
C ASN A 72 4.73 13.44 -10.56
N THR A 73 5.21 12.23 -10.86
CA THR A 73 4.53 10.97 -10.54
C THR A 73 5.55 10.07 -9.86
N GLY A 74 5.11 9.36 -8.85
CA GLY A 74 5.97 8.47 -8.08
C GLY A 74 5.17 7.54 -7.19
N MET A 75 5.91 6.73 -6.46
CA MET A 75 5.36 5.78 -5.49
C MET A 75 5.58 6.33 -4.09
N PHE A 76 4.69 6.01 -3.16
CA PHE A 76 4.92 6.28 -1.75
C PHE A 76 4.74 5.02 -0.91
N SER A 77 5.45 4.98 0.22
CA SER A 77 5.28 3.95 1.24
C SER A 77 5.32 4.60 2.62
N GLY A 78 4.49 4.10 3.53
CA GLY A 78 4.33 4.70 4.84
C GLY A 78 3.50 3.86 5.79
N MET A 79 3.08 4.50 6.88
CA MET A 79 2.28 3.85 7.92
C MET A 79 1.30 4.83 8.54
N PHE A 80 0.06 4.37 8.78
CA PHE A 80 -0.91 5.08 9.60
C PHE A 80 -0.56 4.98 11.09
N LYS A 81 -0.58 6.13 11.77
CA LYS A 81 -0.56 6.28 13.23
C LYS A 81 -1.84 6.99 13.65
N GLY A 82 -2.84 6.21 14.08
CA GLY A 82 -4.22 6.70 14.18
C GLY A 82 -4.69 7.16 12.79
N ASP A 83 -5.22 8.38 12.71
CA ASP A 83 -5.73 8.95 11.45
C ASP A 83 -4.65 9.57 10.58
N THR A 84 -3.38 9.61 11.02
CA THR A 84 -2.30 10.29 10.30
C THR A 84 -1.37 9.29 9.63
N LEU A 85 -1.29 9.35 8.30
CA LEU A 85 -0.32 8.63 7.48
C LEU A 85 0.96 9.46 7.37
N TYR A 86 2.08 8.84 7.75
CA TYR A 86 3.43 9.35 7.48
C TYR A 86 4.06 8.48 6.40
N ALA A 87 4.54 9.09 5.31
CA ALA A 87 5.07 8.34 4.18
C ALA A 87 6.25 9.05 3.50
N ASP A 88 7.10 8.24 2.86
CA ASP A 88 8.13 8.69 1.94
C ASP A 88 7.58 8.57 0.50
N TYR A 89 7.43 9.70 -0.19
CA TYR A 89 7.08 9.78 -1.61
C TYR A 89 8.35 9.86 -2.46
N THR A 90 8.58 8.84 -3.28
CA THR A 90 9.76 8.69 -4.14
C THR A 90 9.38 9.00 -5.59
N PHE A 91 10.06 9.95 -6.20
CA PHE A 91 9.77 10.43 -7.55
C PHE A 91 11.06 10.77 -8.31
N GLN A 92 10.98 10.75 -9.64
CA GLN A 92 12.08 11.20 -10.49
C GLN A 92 11.98 12.71 -10.72
N SER A 93 13.12 13.41 -10.59
CA SER A 93 13.26 14.83 -10.89
C SER A 93 14.62 15.04 -11.56
N GLU A 94 14.63 15.63 -12.75
CA GLU A 94 15.87 15.94 -13.49
C GLU A 94 16.83 14.73 -13.67
N GLY A 95 16.26 13.54 -13.85
CA GLY A 95 17.03 12.29 -13.97
C GLY A 95 17.52 11.69 -12.64
N MET A 96 17.23 12.32 -11.50
CA MET A 96 17.58 11.85 -10.17
C MET A 96 16.36 11.36 -9.38
N THR A 97 16.55 10.32 -8.56
CA THR A 97 15.54 9.86 -7.60
C THR A 97 15.55 10.75 -6.36
N SER A 98 14.45 11.45 -6.14
CA SER A 98 14.20 12.29 -4.97
C SER A 98 13.16 11.66 -4.05
N ILE A 99 13.28 11.89 -2.76
CA ILE A 99 12.33 11.43 -1.75
C ILE A 99 11.79 12.65 -1.01
N ARG A 100 10.48 12.74 -0.86
CA ARG A 100 9.81 13.75 -0.06
C ARG A 100 8.96 13.07 1.01
N GLU A 101 9.16 13.44 2.26
CA GLU A 101 8.24 13.08 3.31
C GLU A 101 6.89 13.78 3.07
N ILE A 102 5.82 12.99 3.07
CA ILE A 102 4.45 13.47 3.03
C ILE A 102 3.72 13.02 4.31
N VAL A 103 2.85 13.88 4.80
CA VAL A 103 1.96 13.55 5.91
C VAL A 103 0.54 13.83 5.47
N LEU A 104 -0.34 12.85 5.62
CA LEU A 104 -1.75 12.94 5.25
C LEU A 104 -2.58 12.63 6.49
N ILE A 105 -3.58 13.46 6.80
CA ILE A 105 -4.55 13.17 7.87
C ILE A 105 -5.90 12.78 7.28
N ARG A 106 -6.48 11.69 7.78
CA ARG A 106 -7.82 11.25 7.45
C ARG A 106 -8.85 12.10 8.18
N LYS A 107 -9.84 12.59 7.44
CA LYS A 107 -10.98 13.38 7.93
C LYS A 107 -12.25 12.86 7.25
N GLY A 108 -12.93 11.92 7.92
CA GLY A 108 -13.99 11.12 7.29
C GLY A 108 -13.41 10.32 6.12
N ASP A 109 -14.03 10.43 4.95
CA ASP A 109 -13.55 9.81 3.71
C ASP A 109 -12.49 10.64 2.97
N ASN A 110 -12.08 11.80 3.50
CA ASN A 110 -11.11 12.65 2.83
C ASN A 110 -9.72 12.55 3.44
N LEU A 111 -8.72 12.95 2.66
CA LEU A 111 -7.35 13.13 3.12
C LEU A 111 -6.95 14.60 2.96
N LEU A 112 -6.27 15.13 3.97
CA LEU A 112 -5.68 16.47 3.92
C LEU A 112 -4.17 16.35 4.00
N GLN A 113 -3.47 17.06 3.13
CA GLN A 113 -2.02 17.10 3.13
C GLN A 113 -1.49 18.04 4.21
N GLY A 114 -0.43 17.59 4.88
CA GLY A 114 0.32 18.35 5.86
C GLY A 114 1.34 19.27 5.20
N TYR A 115 1.47 20.46 5.76
CA TYR A 115 2.43 21.50 5.36
C TYR A 115 3.18 22.02 6.58
N GLY A 116 4.44 22.38 6.38
CA GLY A 116 5.31 22.86 7.44
C GLY A 116 6.71 23.07 6.91
N ASP A 117 7.61 23.53 7.77
CA ASP A 117 8.99 23.76 7.39
C ASP A 117 9.69 22.44 7.05
N ILE A 118 10.41 22.43 5.93
CA ILE A 118 11.17 21.28 5.47
C ILE A 118 12.68 21.50 5.61
N THR A 119 13.42 20.42 5.74
CA THR A 119 14.88 20.35 5.70
C THR A 119 15.32 19.27 4.72
N GLU A 120 16.52 19.41 4.18
CA GLU A 120 17.07 18.49 3.20
C GLU A 120 18.20 17.67 3.82
N LYS A 121 18.18 16.36 3.54
CA LYS A 121 19.23 15.43 3.96
C LYS A 121 19.54 14.49 2.79
N GLY A 122 20.57 14.83 2.02
CA GLY A 122 20.89 14.12 0.78
C GLY A 122 19.78 14.31 -0.24
N ASN A 123 19.24 13.22 -0.79
CA ASN A 123 18.12 13.27 -1.74
C ASN A 123 16.73 13.27 -1.07
N LYS A 124 16.66 13.49 0.26
CA LYS A 124 15.41 13.49 1.02
C LYS A 124 15.01 14.89 1.49
N GLN A 125 13.78 15.29 1.24
CA GLN A 125 13.10 16.43 1.87
C GLN A 125 12.24 15.91 3.04
N LEU A 126 12.46 16.42 4.25
CA LEU A 126 11.83 15.96 5.49
C LEU A 126 11.20 17.14 6.24
N PHE A 127 10.16 16.94 7.04
CA PHE A 127 9.65 17.97 7.94
C PHE A 127 10.66 18.23 9.07
N LYS A 128 10.98 19.51 9.35
CA LYS A 128 11.86 19.89 10.47
C LYS A 128 11.28 19.47 11.82
N ASP A 129 9.98 19.65 11.98
CA ASP A 129 9.23 19.24 13.16
C ASP A 129 7.86 18.72 12.76
N ARG A 130 7.60 17.43 13.02
CA ARG A 130 6.30 16.81 12.72
C ARG A 130 5.16 17.36 13.58
N LYS A 131 5.46 17.99 14.72
CA LYS A 131 4.45 18.58 15.61
C LYS A 131 3.96 19.95 15.11
N SER A 132 4.75 20.62 14.26
CA SER A 132 4.37 21.92 13.69
C SER A 132 3.56 21.80 12.41
N ILE A 133 3.42 20.58 11.86
CA ILE A 133 2.64 20.30 10.65
C ILE A 133 1.21 20.82 10.79
N LYS A 134 0.79 21.59 9.79
CA LYS A 134 -0.56 22.11 9.64
C LYS A 134 -1.25 21.42 8.49
N PHE A 135 -2.55 21.21 8.63
CA PHE A 135 -3.39 20.64 7.59
C PHE A 135 -4.32 21.74 7.09
N ASP A 136 -4.24 22.05 5.80
CA ASP A 136 -5.09 23.06 5.16
C ASP A 136 -6.27 22.37 4.46
N GLU A 137 -7.47 22.91 4.63
CA GLU A 137 -8.69 22.44 3.97
C GLU A 137 -8.81 22.90 2.52
N LYS A 138 -7.89 23.75 2.04
CA LYS A 138 -7.88 24.20 0.63
C LYS A 138 -7.50 23.10 -0.36
N MET A 139 -6.72 22.10 0.06
CA MET A 139 -6.28 20.98 -0.78
C MET A 139 -6.80 19.64 -0.24
N VAL A 140 -8.12 19.50 -0.12
CA VAL A 140 -8.76 18.26 0.30
C VAL A 140 -8.75 17.24 -0.85
N LEU A 141 -8.08 16.11 -0.64
CA LEU A 141 -8.16 14.93 -1.48
C LEU A 141 -9.45 14.18 -1.15
N LYS A 142 -10.39 14.15 -2.09
CA LYS A 142 -11.68 13.48 -1.95
C LYS A 142 -11.58 12.04 -2.42
N LYS A 143 -12.19 11.12 -1.69
CA LYS A 143 -12.29 9.72 -2.11
C LYS A 143 -13.11 9.61 -3.40
N VAL A 144 -12.60 8.83 -4.34
CA VAL A 144 -13.21 8.56 -5.64
C VAL A 144 -13.13 7.07 -5.95
N ALA A 145 -13.90 6.61 -6.93
CA ALA A 145 -13.71 5.27 -7.48
C ALA A 145 -12.30 5.15 -8.09
N CYS A 146 -11.63 4.04 -7.83
CA CYS A 146 -10.39 3.73 -8.52
C CYS A 146 -10.64 3.52 -10.01
N LYS A 147 -9.71 4.03 -10.83
CA LYS A 147 -9.70 3.87 -12.30
C LYS A 147 -8.86 2.65 -12.68
#